data_AF-A0A6H9V708-F1
#
_entry.id   AF-A0A6H9V708-F1
#
_cell.length_a   1.000
_cell.length_b   1.000
_cell.length_c   1.000
_cell.angle_alpha   90.00
_cell.angle_beta   90.00
_cell.angle_gamma   90.00
#
_symmetry.space_group_name_H-M   'P 1'
#
loop_
_entity.id
_entity.type
_entity.pdbx_description
1 polymer ?
#
loop_
_entity_poly.entity_id
_entity_poly.type
_entity_poly.pdbx_seq_one_letter_code
_entity_poly.pdbx_strand_id
1 'polypeptide(L)'
;MTDFSLFDAGWRQGSLFEASLQISAIVVNSERGAPGSSSWQHREWIVATQDCDLSGASVASNEPSIELRPVYRENPPSDWGIRARRLLLADGCFLISESPRLTISPAALVNLRDGLQPSLADGRLKAFKSWLGLRYDRPAVPPELVDLMRAVAKTFNRPRGPLQHKIHDILVEVEEAEHPLYGVFVVTVDDVDPEAVRTWAAGRLADVPGDLGTLAGVEVGTRAEASLELLENSYSADLSQITWGKPDGPQGAH
;
A
#
# COMPACT_ATOMS: atom_id res chain seq x y z
N MET A 1 -34.06 -21.64 1.02
CA MET A 1 -33.32 -20.90 2.05
C MET A 1 -32.45 -19.92 1.32
N THR A 2 -32.64 -18.62 1.52
CA THR A 2 -31.70 -17.62 1.00
C THR A 2 -30.37 -17.87 1.68
N ASP A 3 -29.33 -18.17 0.89
CA ASP A 3 -27.96 -18.28 1.39
C ASP A 3 -27.58 -16.92 1.99
N PHE A 4 -27.48 -16.87 3.31
CA PHE A 4 -27.09 -15.68 4.04
C PHE A 4 -25.58 -15.50 3.87
N SER A 5 -25.13 -14.34 3.39
CA SER A 5 -23.70 -14.08 3.15
C SER A 5 -23.01 -13.47 4.38
N LEU A 6 -21.68 -13.47 4.38
CA LEU A 6 -20.91 -12.71 5.37
C LEU A 6 -21.21 -11.21 5.30
N PHE A 7 -21.45 -10.69 4.11
CA PHE A 7 -21.86 -9.30 3.92
C PHE A 7 -23.21 -9.03 4.60
N ASP A 8 -24.19 -9.92 4.47
CA ASP A 8 -25.47 -9.80 5.18
C ASP A 8 -25.32 -9.92 6.69
N ALA A 9 -24.33 -10.70 7.15
CA ALA A 9 -23.95 -10.83 8.55
C ALA A 9 -23.22 -9.59 9.12
N GLY A 10 -22.98 -8.56 8.30
CA GLY A 10 -22.35 -7.30 8.71
C GLY A 10 -20.82 -7.28 8.61
N TRP A 11 -20.20 -8.33 8.07
CA TRP A 11 -18.77 -8.31 7.78
C TRP A 11 -18.49 -7.49 6.53
N ARG A 12 -17.43 -6.69 6.57
CA ARG A 12 -16.96 -5.86 5.46
C ARG A 12 -15.45 -6.04 5.31
N GLN A 13 -14.93 -5.73 4.13
CA GLN A 13 -13.51 -5.48 3.99
C GLN A 13 -13.13 -4.36 4.97
N GLY A 14 -12.11 -4.60 5.79
CA GLY A 14 -11.70 -3.66 6.83
C GLY A 14 -12.41 -3.83 8.18
N SER A 15 -13.29 -4.82 8.33
CA SER A 15 -13.84 -5.20 9.65
C SER A 15 -12.71 -5.64 10.58
N LEU A 16 -12.54 -4.91 11.69
CA LEU A 16 -11.62 -5.23 12.78
C LEU A 16 -12.30 -6.13 13.79
N PHE A 17 -11.58 -7.11 14.34
CA PHE A 17 -12.10 -7.94 15.41
C PHE A 17 -11.00 -8.56 16.28
N GLU A 18 -11.39 -8.94 17.49
CA GLU A 18 -10.53 -9.63 18.45
C GLU A 18 -10.84 -11.13 18.50
N ALA A 19 -9.83 -11.95 18.21
CA ALA A 19 -9.86 -13.40 18.37
C ALA A 19 -8.44 -13.95 18.49
N SER A 20 -8.20 -14.82 19.46
CA SER A 20 -6.88 -15.47 19.61
C SER A 20 -6.76 -16.62 18.61
N LEU A 21 -6.26 -16.32 17.41
CA LEU A 21 -6.10 -17.30 16.33
C LEU A 21 -4.63 -17.65 16.13
N GLN A 22 -4.37 -18.88 15.71
CA GLN A 22 -3.04 -19.38 15.41
C GLN A 22 -2.83 -19.40 13.90
N ILE A 23 -1.70 -18.87 13.46
CA ILE A 23 -1.16 -19.05 12.12
C ILE A 23 -0.17 -20.19 12.18
N SER A 24 -0.29 -21.15 11.26
CA SER A 24 0.69 -22.20 11.06
C SER A 24 1.17 -22.13 9.62
N ALA A 25 2.49 -22.04 9.40
CA ALA A 25 3.07 -21.97 8.07
C ALA A 25 4.33 -22.83 7.94
N ILE A 26 4.67 -23.12 6.68
CA ILE A 26 5.98 -23.66 6.31
C ILE A 26 6.89 -22.48 5.94
N VAL A 27 8.04 -22.39 6.58
CA VAL A 27 9.04 -21.34 6.38
C VAL A 27 10.39 -21.95 6.02
N VAL A 28 11.30 -21.15 5.46
CA VAL A 28 12.70 -21.56 5.30
C VAL A 28 13.42 -21.32 6.62
N ASN A 29 14.02 -22.37 7.20
CA ASN A 29 14.89 -22.22 8.34
C ASN A 29 16.17 -21.50 7.90
N SER A 30 16.43 -20.31 8.46
CA SER A 30 17.56 -19.46 8.09
C SER A 30 18.93 -20.08 8.34
N GLU A 31 19.04 -21.01 9.29
CA GLU A 31 20.31 -21.68 9.62
C GLU A 31 20.60 -22.87 8.69
N ARG A 32 19.55 -23.53 8.20
CA ARG A 32 19.68 -24.79 7.44
C ARG A 32 19.29 -24.68 5.96
N GLY A 33 18.65 -23.58 5.55
CA GLY A 33 18.12 -23.40 4.20
C GLY A 33 17.03 -24.40 3.80
N ALA A 34 16.47 -25.14 4.77
CA ALA A 34 15.50 -26.20 4.54
C ALA A 34 14.10 -25.80 5.01
N PRO A 35 13.03 -26.38 4.45
CA PRO A 35 11.67 -26.17 4.95
C PRO A 35 11.55 -26.57 6.42
N GLY A 36 10.91 -25.73 7.21
CA GLY A 36 10.54 -25.97 8.60
C GLY A 36 9.13 -25.46 8.89
N SER A 37 8.56 -25.88 10.00
CA SER A 37 7.27 -25.34 10.47
C SER A 37 7.50 -24.14 11.39
N SER A 38 6.57 -23.20 11.34
CA SER A 38 6.48 -22.12 12.32
C SER A 38 5.02 -21.84 12.64
N SER A 39 4.77 -21.44 13.87
CA SER A 39 3.46 -21.01 14.32
C SER A 39 3.56 -19.70 15.07
N TRP A 40 2.54 -18.87 14.90
CA TRP A 40 2.40 -17.59 15.56
C TRP A 40 0.97 -17.48 16.09
N GLN A 41 0.81 -16.86 17.24
CA GLN A 41 -0.51 -16.53 17.78
C GLN A 41 -0.72 -15.02 17.69
N HIS A 42 -1.91 -14.63 17.27
CA HIS A 42 -2.27 -13.22 17.14
C HIS A 42 -3.70 -12.98 17.64
N ARG A 43 -3.94 -11.81 18.24
CA ARG A 43 -5.20 -11.49 18.93
C ARG A 43 -6.13 -10.57 18.16
N GLU A 44 -5.57 -9.68 17.34
CA GLU A 44 -6.36 -8.70 16.59
C GLU A 44 -6.21 -8.93 15.09
N TRP A 45 -7.32 -8.81 14.39
CA TRP A 45 -7.41 -9.17 12.99
C TRP A 45 -8.25 -8.15 12.22
N ILE A 46 -7.91 -8.01 10.94
CA ILE A 46 -8.73 -7.27 9.99
C ILE A 46 -9.07 -8.15 8.81
N VAL A 47 -10.31 -8.06 8.33
CA VAL A 47 -10.77 -8.74 7.11
C VAL A 47 -10.17 -8.04 5.89
N ALA A 48 -9.39 -8.78 5.09
CA ALA A 48 -8.75 -8.27 3.88
C ALA A 48 -9.51 -8.61 2.59
N THR A 49 -10.37 -9.62 2.61
CA THR A 49 -11.23 -10.01 1.49
C THR A 49 -12.15 -8.88 1.06
N GLN A 50 -12.35 -8.71 -0.26
CA GLN A 50 -13.16 -7.65 -0.84
C GLN A 50 -14.65 -7.81 -0.56
N ASP A 51 -15.38 -6.69 -0.52
CA ASP A 51 -16.83 -6.70 -0.22
C ASP A 51 -17.66 -7.52 -1.24
N CYS A 52 -17.26 -7.54 -2.52
CA CYS A 52 -17.91 -8.37 -3.54
C CYS A 52 -17.78 -9.86 -3.26
N ASP A 53 -16.58 -10.31 -2.85
CA ASP A 53 -16.33 -11.70 -2.46
C ASP A 53 -17.08 -12.07 -1.17
N LEU A 54 -17.13 -11.15 -0.18
CA LEU A 54 -17.89 -11.35 1.06
C LEU A 54 -19.39 -11.49 0.81
N SER A 55 -19.91 -10.85 -0.24
CA SER A 55 -21.31 -10.96 -0.66
C SER A 55 -21.63 -12.32 -1.27
N GLY A 56 -20.64 -12.98 -1.88
CA GLY A 56 -20.76 -14.35 -2.39
C GLY A 56 -20.47 -15.45 -1.36
N ALA A 57 -19.87 -15.10 -0.21
CA ALA A 57 -19.44 -16.06 0.81
C ALA A 57 -20.60 -16.46 1.73
N SER A 58 -21.21 -17.63 1.48
CA SER A 58 -22.25 -18.21 2.36
C SER A 58 -21.70 -18.47 3.77
N VAL A 59 -22.43 -18.02 4.80
CA VAL A 59 -22.05 -18.20 6.21
C VAL A 59 -21.99 -19.66 6.65
N ALA A 60 -22.63 -20.58 5.91
CA ALA A 60 -22.61 -21.99 6.21
C ALA A 60 -21.35 -22.71 5.68
N SER A 61 -20.54 -22.02 4.85
CA SER A 61 -19.35 -22.62 4.25
C SER A 61 -18.27 -22.88 5.28
N ASN A 62 -17.77 -24.13 5.29
CA ASN A 62 -16.63 -24.56 6.10
C ASN A 62 -15.30 -24.48 5.34
N GLU A 63 -15.32 -24.13 4.06
CA GLU A 63 -14.12 -23.99 3.26
C GLU A 63 -13.43 -22.65 3.56
N PRO A 64 -12.11 -22.63 3.86
CA PRO A 64 -11.38 -21.39 4.06
C PRO A 64 -11.31 -20.56 2.78
N SER A 65 -11.89 -19.36 2.82
CA SER A 65 -11.90 -18.43 1.69
C SER A 65 -11.70 -16.97 2.08
N ILE A 66 -11.76 -16.65 3.38
CA ILE A 66 -11.66 -15.28 3.87
C ILE A 66 -10.26 -15.01 4.37
N GLU A 67 -9.60 -14.00 3.80
CA GLU A 67 -8.26 -13.62 4.21
C GLU A 67 -8.31 -12.63 5.38
N LEU A 68 -7.51 -12.91 6.40
CA LEU A 68 -7.30 -12.08 7.57
C LEU A 68 -5.85 -11.62 7.64
N ARG A 69 -5.67 -10.36 8.06
CA ARG A 69 -4.35 -9.79 8.37
C ARG A 69 -4.22 -9.50 9.86
N PRO A 70 -3.07 -9.83 10.48
CA PRO A 70 -2.81 -9.49 11.87
C PRO A 70 -2.63 -7.98 12.06
N VAL A 71 -3.21 -7.45 13.15
CA VAL A 71 -3.17 -6.02 13.53
C VAL A 71 -2.22 -5.77 14.70
N TYR A 72 -1.12 -5.07 14.45
CA TYR A 72 -0.09 -4.81 15.45
C TYR A 72 -0.35 -3.49 16.19
N ARG A 73 0.07 -3.42 17.46
CA ARG A 73 0.02 -2.20 18.29
C ARG A 73 1.38 -1.76 18.83
N GLU A 74 2.33 -2.69 18.92
CA GLU A 74 3.64 -2.41 19.52
C GLU A 74 4.53 -1.61 18.55
N ASN A 75 5.08 -0.51 19.04
CA ASN A 75 5.99 0.36 18.28
C ASN A 75 5.42 0.74 16.90
N PRO A 76 4.26 1.44 16.86
CA PRO A 76 3.69 1.87 15.59
C PRO A 76 4.71 2.72 14.83
N PRO A 77 4.77 2.60 13.50
CA PRO A 77 5.73 3.35 12.71
C PRO A 77 5.48 4.86 12.87
N SER A 78 6.57 5.63 12.95
CA SER A 78 6.53 7.10 12.89
C SER A 78 6.05 7.59 11.52
N ASP A 79 6.42 6.85 10.47
CA ASP A 79 6.13 7.17 9.08
C ASP A 79 5.25 6.08 8.44
N TRP A 80 4.15 6.45 7.80
CA TRP A 80 3.11 5.54 7.32
C TRP A 80 2.60 5.93 5.94
N GLY A 81 2.18 4.96 5.12
CA GLY A 81 1.44 5.28 3.90
C GLY A 81 1.03 4.12 3.00
N ILE A 82 0.22 4.38 1.97
CA ILE A 82 -0.40 3.30 1.17
C ILE A 82 0.63 2.47 0.38
N ARG A 83 1.84 3.02 0.16
CA ARG A 83 2.98 2.31 -0.44
C ARG A 83 4.00 1.78 0.57
N ALA A 84 3.87 2.16 1.84
CA ALA A 84 4.75 1.68 2.89
C ALA A 84 4.54 0.19 3.19
N ARG A 85 5.59 -0.48 3.68
CA ARG A 85 5.46 -1.83 4.24
C ARG A 85 4.51 -1.90 5.41
N ARG A 86 4.28 -0.79 6.11
CA ARG A 86 3.37 -0.71 7.24
C ARG A 86 2.24 0.28 6.97
N LEU A 87 1.01 -0.12 7.20
CA LEU A 87 -0.16 0.75 7.10
C LEU A 87 -0.68 1.07 8.49
N LEU A 88 -0.72 2.35 8.85
CA LEU A 88 -1.41 2.79 10.06
C LEU A 88 -2.92 2.75 9.84
N LEU A 89 -3.66 2.17 10.79
CA LEU A 89 -5.11 2.11 10.82
C LEU A 89 -5.65 3.26 11.69
N ALA A 90 -6.05 2.98 12.94
CA ALA A 90 -6.48 3.95 13.94
C ALA A 90 -5.89 3.58 15.31
N ASP A 91 -5.84 4.52 16.27
CA ASP A 91 -5.47 4.28 17.67
C ASP A 91 -4.13 3.55 17.89
N GLY A 92 -3.16 3.79 17.00
CA GLY A 92 -1.85 3.14 17.04
C GLY A 92 -1.82 1.71 16.49
N CYS A 93 -2.94 1.21 15.97
CA CYS A 93 -2.99 -0.06 15.23
C CYS A 93 -2.36 0.09 13.85
N PHE A 94 -1.63 -0.92 13.40
CA PHE A 94 -1.03 -0.95 12.08
C PHE A 94 -0.94 -2.37 11.51
N LEU A 95 -0.81 -2.46 10.19
CA LEU A 95 -0.56 -3.70 9.45
C LEU A 95 0.87 -3.75 8.95
N ILE A 96 1.38 -4.96 8.71
CA ILE A 96 2.68 -5.19 8.07
C ILE A 96 2.45 -6.01 6.80
N SER A 97 2.96 -5.55 5.65
CA SER A 97 2.69 -6.17 4.35
C SER A 97 3.16 -7.61 4.25
N GLU A 98 4.32 -7.88 4.85
CA GLU A 98 5.01 -9.17 4.87
C GLU A 98 4.57 -10.06 6.05
N SER A 99 3.60 -9.61 6.87
CA SER A 99 3.12 -10.46 7.96
C SER A 99 2.46 -11.73 7.42
N PRO A 100 2.56 -12.85 8.15
CA PRO A 100 1.80 -14.04 7.83
C PRO A 100 0.30 -13.72 7.75
N ARG A 101 -0.38 -14.33 6.79
CA ARG A 101 -1.82 -14.18 6.54
C ARG A 101 -2.53 -15.41 7.06
N LEU A 102 -3.79 -15.27 7.45
CA LEU A 102 -4.64 -16.40 7.83
C LEU A 102 -5.84 -16.47 6.89
N THR A 103 -6.09 -17.64 6.32
CA THR A 103 -7.35 -17.89 5.60
C THR A 103 -8.29 -18.65 6.53
N ILE A 104 -9.50 -18.11 6.74
CA ILE A 104 -10.53 -18.68 7.62
C ILE A 104 -11.79 -18.99 6.82
N SER A 105 -12.61 -19.94 7.28
CA SER A 105 -13.90 -20.22 6.67
C SER A 105 -14.96 -19.20 7.10
N PRO A 106 -15.96 -18.92 6.24
CA PRO A 106 -17.09 -18.07 6.60
C PRO A 106 -17.81 -18.52 7.88
N ALA A 107 -18.06 -19.82 8.04
CA ALA A 107 -18.72 -20.35 9.23
C ALA A 107 -17.93 -20.08 10.52
N ALA A 108 -16.60 -20.20 10.47
CA ALA A 108 -15.76 -19.89 11.61
C ALA A 108 -15.76 -18.39 11.91
N LEU A 109 -15.73 -17.52 10.89
CA LEU A 109 -15.77 -16.07 11.08
C LEU A 109 -17.07 -15.60 11.74
N VAL A 110 -18.22 -16.17 11.37
CA VAL A 110 -19.51 -15.85 12.01
C VAL A 110 -19.51 -16.16 13.50
N ASN A 111 -18.85 -17.25 13.92
CA ASN A 111 -18.73 -17.60 15.33
C ASN A 111 -17.83 -16.63 16.12
N LEU A 112 -17.09 -15.75 15.44
CA LEU A 112 -16.21 -14.73 16.05
C LEU A 112 -16.85 -13.34 16.08
N ARG A 113 -18.13 -13.22 15.71
CA ARG A 113 -18.83 -11.93 15.59
C ARG A 113 -18.87 -11.12 16.88
N ASP A 114 -18.86 -11.78 18.04
CA ASP A 114 -18.85 -11.10 19.34
C ASP A 114 -17.59 -10.25 19.57
N GLY A 115 -16.50 -10.54 18.84
CA GLY A 115 -15.27 -9.74 18.86
C GLY A 115 -15.24 -8.62 17.83
N LEU A 116 -16.29 -8.44 17.03
CA LEU A 116 -16.34 -7.43 15.95
C LEU A 116 -16.30 -6.02 16.54
N GLN A 117 -15.33 -5.24 16.09
CA GLN A 117 -15.15 -3.83 16.42
C GLN A 117 -15.81 -2.94 15.36
N PRO A 118 -16.00 -1.63 15.64
CA PRO A 118 -16.41 -0.67 14.63
C PRO A 118 -15.51 -0.72 13.39
N SER A 119 -16.10 -0.56 12.22
CA SER A 119 -15.35 -0.45 10.97
C SER A 119 -14.41 0.75 11.00
N LEU A 120 -13.34 0.65 10.20
CA LEU A 120 -12.48 1.80 9.92
C LEU A 120 -13.32 2.98 9.39
N ALA A 121 -12.95 4.20 9.79
CA ALA A 121 -13.50 5.43 9.20
C ALA A 121 -13.27 5.46 7.68
N ASP A 122 -14.16 6.10 6.92
CA ASP A 122 -14.20 6.03 5.45
C ASP A 122 -12.85 6.33 4.76
N GLY A 123 -12.15 7.40 5.18
CA GLY A 123 -10.83 7.74 4.64
C GLY A 123 -9.79 6.63 4.90
N ARG A 124 -9.82 6.07 6.10
CA ARG A 124 -8.92 5.01 6.51
C ARG A 124 -9.24 3.67 5.86
N LEU A 125 -10.53 3.38 5.65
CA LEU A 125 -10.99 2.24 4.87
C LEU A 125 -10.52 2.35 3.42
N LYS A 126 -10.65 3.53 2.80
CA LYS A 126 -10.14 3.78 1.44
C LYS A 126 -8.63 3.53 1.39
N ALA A 127 -7.86 4.13 2.30
CA ALA A 127 -6.41 3.92 2.38
C ALA A 127 -6.02 2.44 2.58
N PHE A 128 -6.79 1.69 3.37
CA PHE A 128 -6.60 0.24 3.54
C PHE A 128 -6.85 -0.54 2.25
N LYS A 129 -7.96 -0.26 1.56
CA LYS A 129 -8.29 -0.90 0.27
C LYS A 129 -7.20 -0.61 -0.76
N SER A 130 -6.75 0.64 -0.89
CA SER A 130 -5.66 1.01 -1.81
C SER A 130 -4.34 0.36 -1.41
N TRP A 131 -4.00 0.32 -0.11
CA TRP A 131 -2.79 -0.36 0.38
C TRP A 131 -2.80 -1.86 0.09
N LEU A 132 -3.94 -2.55 0.28
CA LEU A 132 -4.10 -3.95 -0.10
C LEU A 132 -3.97 -4.13 -1.62
N GLY A 133 -4.69 -3.32 -2.41
CA GLY A 133 -4.63 -3.33 -3.88
C GLY A 133 -3.20 -3.27 -4.36
N LEU A 134 -2.40 -2.30 -3.88
CA LEU A 134 -0.98 -2.16 -4.21
C LEU A 134 -0.08 -3.33 -3.75
N ARG A 135 -0.59 -4.37 -3.08
CA ARG A 135 0.17 -5.59 -2.68
C ARG A 135 -0.31 -6.85 -3.40
N TYR A 136 -1.58 -6.93 -3.79
CA TYR A 136 -2.07 -8.00 -4.67
C TYR A 136 -1.87 -7.63 -6.13
N ASP A 137 -2.30 -6.41 -6.45
CA ASP A 137 -2.16 -5.72 -7.71
C ASP A 137 -1.06 -4.67 -7.55
N ARG A 138 0.17 -5.04 -7.17
CA ARG A 138 1.26 -4.23 -7.74
C ARG A 138 0.98 -4.31 -9.23
N PRO A 139 0.58 -3.22 -9.93
CA PRO A 139 0.68 -3.29 -11.36
C PRO A 139 2.16 -3.53 -11.52
N ALA A 140 2.54 -4.71 -12.02
CA ALA A 140 3.85 -4.82 -12.62
C ALA A 140 3.88 -3.62 -13.54
N VAL A 141 4.84 -2.70 -13.34
CA VAL A 141 5.11 -1.67 -14.34
C VAL A 141 4.99 -2.39 -15.66
N PRO A 142 4.02 -2.02 -16.53
CA PRO A 142 3.76 -2.77 -17.74
C PRO A 142 5.10 -3.10 -18.39
N PRO A 143 5.36 -4.34 -18.85
CA PRO A 143 6.70 -4.74 -19.29
C PRO A 143 7.37 -3.73 -20.23
N GLU A 144 6.59 -3.05 -21.07
CA GLU A 144 6.96 -1.97 -21.97
C GLU A 144 7.44 -0.68 -21.29
N LEU A 145 6.99 -0.37 -20.07
CA LEU A 145 7.36 0.80 -19.27
C LEU A 145 8.52 0.52 -18.30
N VAL A 146 8.96 -0.72 -18.15
CA VAL A 146 9.99 -1.10 -17.17
C VAL A 146 11.30 -0.34 -17.40
N ASP A 147 11.72 -0.21 -18.65
CA ASP A 147 12.97 0.48 -18.96
C ASP A 147 12.87 2.00 -18.78
N LEU A 148 11.70 2.59 -19.05
CA LEU A 148 11.40 3.98 -18.71
C LEU A 148 11.50 4.22 -17.21
N MET A 149 10.81 3.40 -16.40
CA MET A 149 10.82 3.55 -14.94
C MET A 149 12.22 3.38 -14.35
N ARG A 150 13.00 2.42 -14.86
CA ARG A 150 14.42 2.25 -14.48
C ARG A 150 15.28 3.44 -14.88
N ALA A 151 15.05 4.02 -16.05
CA ALA A 151 15.77 5.19 -16.51
C ALA A 151 15.48 6.39 -15.60
N VAL A 152 14.20 6.67 -15.31
CA VAL A 152 13.77 7.71 -14.38
C VAL A 152 14.41 7.49 -13.01
N ALA A 153 14.29 6.29 -12.43
CA ALA A 153 14.92 5.90 -11.16
C ALA A 153 16.42 6.25 -11.11
N LYS A 154 17.14 5.86 -12.15
CA LYS A 154 18.59 6.04 -12.26
C LYS A 154 18.99 7.52 -12.25
N THR A 155 18.15 8.43 -12.73
CA THR A 155 18.45 9.87 -12.72
C THR A 155 18.44 10.45 -11.29
N PHE A 156 17.58 9.92 -10.43
CA PHE A 156 17.44 10.33 -9.03
C PHE A 156 18.36 9.56 -8.08
N ASN A 157 18.76 8.33 -8.40
CA ASN A 157 19.68 7.52 -7.59
C ASN A 157 21.13 8.05 -7.54
N ARG A 158 21.50 9.03 -8.36
CA ARG A 158 22.86 9.59 -8.40
C ARG A 158 23.04 10.64 -7.29
N PRO A 159 23.94 10.43 -6.30
CA PRO A 159 24.18 11.36 -5.20
C PRO A 159 24.93 12.60 -5.70
N ARG A 160 24.19 13.63 -6.12
CA ARG A 160 24.80 14.78 -6.84
C ARG A 160 24.12 16.14 -6.64
N GLY A 161 23.16 16.31 -5.73
CA GLY A 161 22.37 17.54 -5.68
C GLY A 161 22.14 18.11 -4.28
N PRO A 162 22.24 19.43 -4.09
CA PRO A 162 21.89 20.08 -2.81
C PRO A 162 20.41 19.95 -2.46
N LEU A 163 19.54 19.58 -3.42
CA LEU A 163 18.11 19.40 -3.19
C LEU A 163 17.70 17.95 -2.92
N GLN A 164 18.59 16.98 -3.14
CA GLN A 164 18.22 15.56 -3.07
C GLN A 164 17.78 15.12 -1.67
N HIS A 165 18.39 15.65 -0.61
CA HIS A 165 17.99 15.37 0.78
C HIS A 165 16.65 16.02 1.18
N LYS A 166 16.12 16.89 0.32
CA LYS A 166 14.83 17.57 0.49
C LYS A 166 13.71 16.89 -0.29
N ILE A 167 14.06 15.92 -1.14
CA ILE A 167 13.10 15.12 -1.88
C ILE A 167 12.70 13.94 -1.02
N HIS A 168 11.40 13.82 -0.82
CA HIS A 168 10.81 12.70 -0.15
C HIS A 168 10.54 11.55 -1.13
N ASP A 169 9.88 11.80 -2.26
CA ASP A 169 9.58 10.76 -3.27
C ASP A 169 9.43 11.35 -4.67
N ILE A 170 9.42 10.45 -5.67
CA ILE A 170 9.23 10.74 -7.09
C ILE A 170 8.12 9.82 -7.62
N LEU A 171 6.98 10.42 -7.96
CA LEU A 171 5.84 9.76 -8.57
C LEU A 171 5.85 10.01 -10.08
N VAL A 172 5.57 8.99 -10.87
CA VAL A 172 5.59 9.03 -12.33
C VAL A 172 4.21 8.65 -12.84
N GLU A 173 3.51 9.58 -13.47
CA GLU A 173 2.28 9.28 -14.18
C GLU A 173 2.60 9.05 -15.64
N VAL A 174 1.96 8.07 -16.28
CA VAL A 174 2.16 7.76 -17.69
C VAL A 174 0.82 7.77 -18.38
N GLU A 175 0.71 8.55 -19.45
CA GLU A 175 -0.41 8.47 -20.38
C GLU A 175 -0.14 7.36 -21.40
N GLU A 176 -1.10 6.44 -21.55
CA GLU A 176 -1.00 5.35 -22.52
C GLU A 176 -1.10 5.90 -23.95
N ALA A 177 0.03 5.87 -24.66
CA ALA A 177 0.16 6.28 -26.05
C ALA A 177 1.25 5.44 -26.76
N GLU A 178 1.29 5.49 -28.09
CA GLU A 178 2.30 4.80 -28.91
C GLU A 178 3.74 5.21 -28.53
N HIS A 179 3.91 6.45 -28.07
CA HIS A 179 5.07 6.91 -27.31
C HIS A 179 4.60 7.43 -25.95
N PRO A 180 5.05 6.82 -24.83
CA PRO A 180 4.54 7.18 -23.51
C PRO A 180 4.91 8.63 -23.18
N LEU A 181 3.89 9.43 -22.88
CA LEU A 181 4.04 10.73 -22.25
C LEU A 181 4.04 10.51 -20.76
N TYR A 182 5.06 11.01 -20.07
CA TYR A 182 5.17 10.82 -18.63
C TYR A 182 5.30 12.15 -17.88
N GLY A 183 4.52 12.30 -16.82
CA GLY A 183 4.61 13.38 -15.85
C GLY A 183 5.36 12.90 -14.61
N VAL A 184 6.06 13.82 -13.94
CA VAL A 184 6.72 13.53 -12.67
C VAL A 184 6.20 14.47 -11.59
N PHE A 185 5.69 13.91 -10.50
CA PHE A 185 5.37 14.65 -9.29
C PHE A 185 6.46 14.41 -8.24
N VAL A 186 7.18 15.47 -7.89
CA VAL A 186 8.25 15.44 -6.89
C VAL A 186 7.67 15.81 -5.54
N VAL A 187 7.68 14.84 -4.62
CA VAL A 187 7.24 15.06 -3.24
C VAL A 187 8.42 15.62 -2.44
N THR A 188 8.28 16.80 -1.83
CA THR A 188 9.32 17.42 -1.01
C THR A 188 8.98 17.40 0.48
N VAL A 189 9.98 17.65 1.31
CA VAL A 189 9.77 18.09 2.70
C VAL A 189 9.28 19.56 2.71
N ASP A 190 8.75 20.01 3.85
CA ASP A 190 8.35 21.41 4.03
C ASP A 190 9.59 22.34 4.01
N ASP A 191 9.43 23.61 3.61
CA ASP A 191 10.48 24.63 3.45
C ASP A 191 11.44 24.48 2.25
N VAL A 192 10.90 24.08 1.08
CA VAL A 192 11.67 24.01 -0.17
C VAL A 192 11.03 24.88 -1.24
N ASP A 193 11.85 25.61 -1.99
CA ASP A 193 11.41 26.38 -3.17
C ASP A 193 10.95 25.40 -4.29
N PRO A 194 9.64 25.38 -4.63
CA PRO A 194 9.12 24.46 -5.65
C PRO A 194 9.72 24.70 -7.04
N GLU A 195 10.05 25.95 -7.40
CA GLU A 195 10.65 26.25 -8.71
C GLU A 195 12.07 25.70 -8.82
N ALA A 196 12.85 25.83 -7.74
CA ALA A 196 14.19 25.27 -7.68
C ALA A 196 14.17 23.74 -7.80
N VAL A 197 13.22 23.07 -7.13
CA VAL A 197 13.03 21.61 -7.23
C VAL A 197 12.57 21.20 -8.62
N ARG A 198 11.61 21.92 -9.21
CA ARG A 198 11.12 21.65 -10.56
C ARG A 198 12.25 21.73 -11.58
N THR A 199 13.04 22.80 -11.52
CA THR A 199 14.18 23.02 -12.41
C THR A 199 15.24 21.92 -12.23
N TRP A 200 15.55 21.57 -10.99
CA TRP A 200 16.49 20.51 -10.68
C TRP A 200 16.02 19.14 -11.19
N ALA A 201 14.76 18.78 -10.95
CA ALA A 201 14.18 17.51 -11.37
C ALA A 201 14.07 17.43 -12.90
N ALA A 202 13.61 18.49 -13.58
CA ALA A 202 13.59 18.55 -15.04
C ALA A 202 15.00 18.38 -15.64
N GLY A 203 16.02 19.01 -15.03
CA GLY A 203 17.41 18.85 -15.44
C GLY A 203 17.93 17.42 -15.23
N ARG A 204 17.45 16.68 -14.23
CA ARG A 204 17.78 15.25 -14.03
C ARG A 204 17.07 14.36 -15.05
N LEU A 205 15.81 14.64 -15.31
CA LEU A 205 14.97 13.88 -16.24
C LEU A 205 15.40 14.07 -17.70
N ALA A 206 16.13 15.14 -18.03
CA ALA A 206 16.75 15.30 -19.34
C ALA A 206 17.76 14.18 -19.70
N ASP A 207 18.27 13.43 -18.71
CA ASP A 207 19.12 12.25 -18.93
C ASP A 207 18.31 10.99 -19.32
N VAL A 208 16.97 11.02 -19.22
CA VAL A 208 16.11 9.90 -19.62
C VAL A 208 16.09 9.84 -21.16
N PRO A 209 16.46 8.70 -21.77
CA PRO A 209 16.41 8.55 -23.22
C PRO A 209 15.00 8.80 -23.77
N GLY A 210 14.89 9.71 -24.76
CA GLY A 210 13.58 10.13 -25.31
C GLY A 210 12.84 9.03 -26.09
N ASP A 211 13.54 7.97 -26.51
CA ASP A 211 12.96 6.77 -27.10
C ASP A 211 12.19 5.91 -26.08
N LEU A 212 12.46 6.06 -24.78
CA LEU A 212 11.71 5.41 -23.70
C LEU A 212 10.44 6.17 -23.31
N GLY A 213 10.36 7.46 -23.61
CA GLY A 213 9.22 8.31 -23.28
C GLY A 213 9.55 9.80 -23.34
N THR A 214 8.51 10.63 -23.45
CA THR A 214 8.65 12.10 -23.48
C THR A 214 8.12 12.71 -22.18
N LEU A 215 8.94 13.55 -21.54
CA LEU A 215 8.55 14.26 -20.33
C LEU A 215 7.47 15.29 -20.65
N ALA A 216 6.27 15.10 -20.10
CA ALA A 216 5.14 16.02 -20.24
C ALA A 216 5.24 17.20 -19.27
N GLY A 217 5.74 16.97 -18.06
CA GLY A 217 5.86 18.01 -17.05
C GLY A 217 6.48 17.53 -15.74
N VAL A 218 6.88 18.50 -14.92
CA VAL A 218 7.34 18.28 -13.55
C VAL A 218 6.48 19.12 -12.61
N GLU A 219 5.76 18.44 -11.76
CA GLU A 219 5.04 19.03 -10.65
C GLU A 219 5.81 18.82 -9.35
N VAL A 220 5.63 19.73 -8.41
CA VAL A 220 6.29 19.71 -7.11
C VAL A 220 5.24 20.04 -6.07
N GLY A 221 5.18 19.21 -5.04
CA GLY A 221 4.32 19.47 -3.90
C GLY A 221 4.83 18.79 -2.65
N THR A 222 4.29 19.21 -1.53
CA THR A 222 4.50 18.59 -0.23
C THR A 222 3.72 17.28 -0.12
N ARG A 223 3.99 16.52 0.94
CA ARG A 223 3.22 15.32 1.29
C ARG A 223 1.72 15.58 1.44
N ALA A 224 1.33 16.75 1.94
CA ALA A 224 -0.06 17.13 2.14
C ALA A 224 -0.79 17.42 0.82
N GLU A 225 -0.06 17.82 -0.22
CA GLU A 225 -0.59 18.19 -1.54
C GLU A 225 -0.68 16.99 -2.50
N ALA A 226 0.00 15.87 -2.21
CA ALA A 226 -0.08 14.66 -3.01
C ALA A 226 -1.45 13.98 -2.88
N SER A 227 -2.33 14.09 -3.87
CA SER A 227 -3.68 13.51 -3.77
C SER A 227 -3.67 11.98 -3.72
N LEU A 228 -4.70 11.36 -3.14
CA LEU A 228 -4.84 9.90 -3.16
C LEU A 228 -4.98 9.35 -4.60
N GLU A 229 -5.61 10.10 -5.49
CA GLU A 229 -5.74 9.76 -6.91
C GLU A 229 -4.37 9.70 -7.60
N LEU A 230 -3.53 10.71 -7.40
CA LEU A 230 -2.14 10.72 -7.87
C LEU A 230 -1.38 9.49 -7.36
N LEU A 231 -1.59 9.10 -6.11
CA LEU A 231 -0.93 7.94 -5.50
C LEU A 231 -1.46 6.60 -6.01
N GLU A 232 -2.68 6.54 -6.52
CA GLU A 232 -3.30 5.35 -7.12
C GLU A 232 -2.86 5.19 -8.58
N ASN A 233 -2.69 6.29 -9.31
CA ASN A 233 -2.44 6.30 -10.75
C ASN A 233 -0.97 6.47 -11.16
N SER A 234 -0.08 6.82 -10.24
CA SER A 234 1.35 6.96 -10.51
C SER A 234 2.15 5.68 -10.29
N TYR A 235 3.36 5.60 -10.81
CA TYR A 235 4.40 4.63 -10.49
C TYR A 235 5.45 5.31 -9.60
N SER A 236 6.01 4.62 -8.61
CA SER A 236 7.17 5.19 -7.89
C SER A 236 8.41 4.95 -8.73
N ALA A 237 9.19 6.00 -8.98
CA ALA A 237 10.45 5.88 -9.69
C ALA A 237 11.54 5.20 -8.84
N ASP A 238 11.26 4.72 -7.63
CA ASP A 238 12.25 4.18 -6.67
C ASP A 238 13.20 5.26 -6.11
N LEU A 239 12.75 5.94 -5.04
CA LEU A 239 13.58 6.22 -3.85
C LEU A 239 12.82 6.84 -2.65
N SER A 240 11.58 6.46 -2.38
CA SER A 240 11.20 6.05 -1.03
C SER A 240 9.88 5.31 -1.09
N GLN A 241 9.74 4.29 -0.24
CA GLN A 241 8.40 3.82 0.10
C GLN A 241 7.69 5.03 0.69
N ILE A 242 6.62 5.52 0.07
CA ILE A 242 5.91 6.69 0.57
C ILE A 242 5.52 6.44 2.03
N THR A 243 6.26 7.06 2.93
CA THR A 243 6.04 7.02 4.36
C THR A 243 5.87 8.46 4.83
N TRP A 244 4.62 8.84 5.13
CA TRP A 244 4.26 10.14 5.68
C TRP A 244 4.52 10.14 7.19
N GLY A 245 5.31 11.08 7.68
CA GLY A 245 5.42 11.33 9.12
C GLY A 245 4.13 11.95 9.64
N LYS A 246 3.77 11.73 10.91
CA LYS A 246 2.70 12.52 11.55
C LYS A 246 3.14 13.98 11.72
N PRO A 247 2.26 14.98 11.51
CA PRO A 247 0.85 14.88 11.07
C PRO A 247 0.63 14.95 9.54
N ASP A 248 1.70 15.04 8.73
CA ASP A 248 1.67 15.53 7.35
C ASP A 248 1.46 14.43 6.28
N GLY A 249 0.32 13.75 6.36
CA GLY A 249 -0.17 12.85 5.30
C GLY A 249 -1.19 13.52 4.37
N PRO A 250 -1.46 12.97 3.18
CA PRO A 250 -2.37 13.58 2.22
C PRO A 250 -3.83 13.48 2.64
N GLN A 251 -4.65 14.45 2.22
CA GLN A 251 -6.10 14.44 2.50
C GLN A 251 -6.75 13.16 1.95
N GLY A 252 -7.52 12.48 2.80
CA GLY A 252 -8.16 11.21 2.46
C GLY A 252 -7.28 9.96 2.65
N ALA A 253 -5.98 10.13 2.96
CA ALA A 253 -5.18 9.07 3.56
C ALA A 253 -5.25 9.06 5.09
N HIS A 254 -5.95 10.03 5.70
CA HIS A 254 -6.19 10.11 7.14
C HIS A 254 -7.47 9.37 7.58
#